data_AF-A0A087UHD3-F1
#
_entry.id   AF-A0A087UHD3-F1
#
_cell.length_a   1.000
_cell.length_b   1.000
_cell.length_c   1.000
_cell.angle_alpha   90.00
_cell.angle_beta   90.00
_cell.angle_gamma   90.00
#
_symmetry.space_group_name_H-M   'P 1'
#
loop_
_entity.id
_entity.type
_entity.pdbx_description
1 polymer ?
#
loop_
_entity_poly.entity_id
_entity_poly.type
_entity_poly.pdbx_seq_one_letter_code
_entity_poly.pdbx_strand_id
1 'polypeptide(L)'
;MLVTFLLNFMFGVIGVQLFKGKFFFCNDGSKLFEKDCQGEYIIYQGGDITRPVAEVRKWDKYPFNFDDVAKAMLTLFTVSTFEGWPQLLYVAIDSR
;
A
#
# COMPACT_ATOMS: atom_id res chain seq x y z
N MET A 1 4.68 4.86 28.29
CA MET A 1 3.64 4.52 27.28
C MET A 1 2.79 5.72 26.89
N LEU A 2 2.39 6.62 27.80
CA LEU A 2 1.60 7.80 27.42
C LEU A 2 2.32 8.72 26.42
N VAL A 3 3.59 9.04 26.67
CA VAL A 3 4.41 9.86 25.75
C VAL A 3 4.53 9.21 24.36
N THR A 4 4.76 7.89 24.29
CA THR A 4 4.89 7.18 23.02
C THR A 4 3.56 7.15 22.24
N PHE A 5 2.42 7.01 22.91
CA PHE A 5 1.11 7.11 22.25
C PHE A 5 0.81 8.52 21.73
N LEU A 6 1.19 9.56 22.47
CA LEU A 6 1.05 10.95 22.01
C LEU A 6 1.93 11.23 20.77
N LEU A 7 3.17 10.75 20.76
CA LEU A 7 4.06 10.88 19.59
C LEU A 7 3.50 10.12 18.38
N ASN A 8 3.04 8.88 18.57
CA ASN A 8 2.39 8.12 17.51
C ASN A 8 1.15 8.84 16.97
N PHE A 9 0.36 9.47 17.83
CA PHE A 9 -0.79 10.27 17.40
C PHE A 9 -0.37 11.48 16.56
N MET A 10 0.65 12.23 16.99
CA MET A 10 1.19 13.35 16.21
C MET A 10 1.68 12.89 14.84
N PHE A 11 2.49 11.82 14.77
CA PHE A 11 2.95 11.24 13.50
C PHE A 11 1.81 10.68 12.66
N GLY A 12 0.77 10.11 13.29
CA GLY A 12 -0.40 9.60 12.61
C GLY A 12 -1.16 10.71 11.90
N VAL A 13 -1.39 11.85 12.58
CA VAL A 13 -2.00 13.04 11.96
C VAL A 13 -1.15 13.57 10.82
N ILE A 14 0.18 13.67 10.98
CA ILE A 14 1.09 14.10 9.91
C ILE A 14 1.01 13.13 8.72
N GLY A 15 1.04 11.82 8.97
CA GLY A 15 0.94 10.79 7.94
C GLY A 15 -0.36 10.88 7.15
N VAL A 16 -1.50 11.13 7.82
CA VAL A 16 -2.78 11.36 7.13
C VAL A 16 -2.71 12.59 6.22
N GLN A 17 -2.10 13.70 6.65
CA GLN A 17 -1.98 14.88 5.79
C GLN A 17 -1.11 14.65 4.54
N LEU A 18 -0.07 13.82 4.65
CA LEU A 18 0.86 13.56 3.55
C LEU A 18 0.36 12.47 2.58
N PHE A 19 -0.27 11.41 3.11
CA PHE A 19 -0.46 10.15 2.40
C PHE A 19 -1.92 9.70 2.24
N LYS A 20 -2.89 10.50 2.72
CA LYS A 20 -4.32 10.18 2.57
C LYS A 20 -4.70 9.96 1.11
N GLY A 21 -5.31 8.81 0.83
CA GLY A 21 -5.78 8.45 -0.50
C GLY A 21 -4.68 8.07 -1.48
N LYS A 22 -3.42 7.90 -1.04
CA LYS A 22 -2.31 7.55 -1.94
C LYS A 22 -1.90 6.07 -1.89
N PHE A 23 -2.38 5.31 -0.91
CA PHE A 23 -1.97 3.92 -0.66
C PHE A 23 -2.82 2.92 -1.47
N PHE A 24 -2.65 2.96 -2.78
CA PHE A 24 -3.31 2.06 -3.72
C PHE A 24 -2.30 1.37 -4.64
N PHE A 25 -2.68 0.22 -5.20
CA PHE A 25 -1.87 -0.52 -6.14
C PHE A 25 -2.72 -1.22 -7.20
N CYS A 26 -2.10 -1.51 -8.34
CA CYS A 26 -2.64 -2.42 -9.32
C CYS A 26 -2.11 -3.83 -9.05
N ASN A 27 -2.93 -4.86 -9.25
CA ASN A 27 -2.45 -6.25 -9.25
C ASN A 27 -1.42 -6.54 -10.38
N ASP A 28 -1.44 -5.76 -11.46
CA ASP A 28 -0.42 -5.75 -12.50
C ASP A 28 0.72 -4.79 -12.11
N GLY A 29 1.87 -5.35 -11.73
CA GLY A 29 3.06 -4.59 -11.32
C GLY A 29 3.68 -3.71 -12.42
N SER A 30 3.21 -3.80 -13.67
CA SER A 30 3.61 -2.89 -14.75
C SER A 30 2.86 -1.56 -14.74
N LYS A 31 1.78 -1.44 -13.95
CA LYS A 31 0.90 -0.27 -13.90
C LYS A 31 0.95 0.40 -12.53
N LEU A 32 1.28 1.69 -12.51
CA LEU A 32 1.42 2.49 -11.29
C LEU A 32 0.23 3.41 -11.00
N PHE A 33 -0.60 3.70 -12.00
CA PHE A 33 -1.72 4.64 -11.86
C PHE A 33 -3.06 3.95 -12.12
N GLU A 34 -4.10 4.40 -11.41
CA GLU A 34 -5.48 3.89 -11.55
C GLU A 34 -6.00 3.93 -12.99
N LYS A 35 -5.68 5.02 -13.71
CA LYS A 35 -6.04 5.20 -15.13
C LYS A 35 -5.46 4.13 -16.05
N ASP A 36 -4.31 3.58 -15.70
CA ASP A 36 -3.58 2.59 -16.51
C ASP A 36 -3.90 1.15 -16.05
N CYS A 37 -4.51 0.99 -14.87
CA CYS A 37 -4.93 -0.28 -14.28
C CYS A 37 -6.32 -0.71 -14.80
N GLN A 38 -6.47 -0.84 -16.11
CA GLN A 38 -7.73 -1.19 -16.77
C GLN A 38 -7.56 -2.37 -17.73
N GLY A 39 -8.63 -3.13 -17.96
CA GLY A 39 -8.63 -4.30 -18.84
C GLY A 39 -8.00 -5.54 -18.21
N GLU A 40 -7.39 -6.39 -19.04
CA GLU A 40 -6.79 -7.67 -18.62
C GLU A 40 -5.27 -7.68 -18.85
N TYR A 41 -4.57 -8.53 -18.10
CA TYR A 41 -3.14 -8.80 -18.24
C TYR A 41 -2.87 -10.30 -18.18
N ILE A 42 -1.75 -10.72 -18.77
CA ILE A 42 -1.38 -12.13 -18.84
C ILE A 42 -0.42 -12.43 -17.69
N ILE A 43 -0.77 -13.44 -16.91
CA ILE A 43 0.12 -14.03 -15.91
C ILE A 43 0.65 -15.39 -16.38
N TYR A 44 1.89 -15.67 -16.00
CA TYR A 44 2.53 -16.97 -16.24
C TYR A 44 2.73 -17.66 -14.89
N GLN A 45 1.85 -18.60 -14.56
CA GLN A 45 1.90 -19.30 -13.28
C GLN A 45 3.20 -20.10 -13.16
N GLY A 46 4.02 -19.80 -12.14
CA GLY A 46 5.30 -20.48 -11.92
C GLY A 46 6.38 -20.21 -12.97
N GLY A 47 6.22 -19.18 -13.81
CA GLY A 47 7.15 -18.87 -14.89
C GLY A 47 7.03 -19.77 -16.12
N ASP A 48 6.02 -20.64 -16.17
CA ASP A 48 5.74 -21.48 -17.33
C ASP A 48 5.05 -20.65 -18.43
N ILE A 49 5.79 -20.40 -19.51
CA ILE A 49 5.36 -19.59 -20.66
C ILE A 49 4.27 -20.33 -21.47
N THR A 50 4.12 -21.65 -21.29
CA THR A 50 3.21 -22.47 -22.08
C THR A 50 1.74 -22.37 -21.66
N ARG A 51 1.46 -21.79 -20.48
CA ARG A 51 0.10 -21.67 -19.91
C ARG A 51 -0.20 -20.23 -19.47
N PRO A 52 -0.35 -19.28 -20.41
CA PRO A 52 -0.77 -17.93 -20.09
C PRO A 52 -2.22 -17.94 -19.57
N VAL A 53 -2.45 -17.33 -18.41
CA VAL A 53 -3.81 -17.08 -17.88
C VAL A 53 -4.08 -15.59 -17.94
N ALA A 54 -5.22 -15.20 -18.50
CA ALA A 54 -5.68 -13.83 -18.48
C ALA A 54 -6.34 -13.53 -17.13
N GLU A 55 -5.87 -12.50 -16.43
CA GLU A 55 -6.48 -11.97 -15.21
C GLU A 55 -6.93 -10.53 -15.42
N VAL A 56 -8.05 -10.17 -14.79
CA VAL A 56 -8.58 -8.81 -14.84
C VAL A 56 -7.73 -7.90 -13.94
N ARG A 57 -7.34 -6.73 -14.46
CA ARG A 57 -6.66 -5.72 -13.67
C ARG A 57 -7.60 -5.18 -12.60
N LYS A 58 -7.10 -5.07 -11.36
CA LYS A 58 -7.83 -4.56 -10.21
C LYS A 58 -6.98 -3.52 -9.50
N TRP A 59 -7.61 -2.38 -9.22
CA TRP A 59 -7.06 -1.31 -8.42
C TRP A 59 -7.52 -1.49 -6.98
N ASP A 60 -6.62 -1.96 -6.13
CA ASP A 60 -6.91 -2.31 -4.75
C ASP A 60 -6.14 -1.42 -3.77
N LYS A 61 -6.65 -1.34 -2.54
CA LYS A 61 -6.07 -0.54 -1.46
C LYS A 61 -5.20 -1.39 -0.56
N TYR A 62 -4.06 -0.85 -0.11
CA TYR A 62 -3.25 -1.53 0.89
C TYR A 62 -3.99 -1.62 2.24
N PRO A 63 -3.90 -2.77 2.95
CA PRO A 63 -4.58 -2.96 4.22
C PRO A 63 -4.10 -1.97 5.29
N PHE A 64 -2.80 -1.65 5.28
CA PHE A 64 -2.20 -0.59 6.08
C PHE A 64 -2.10 0.68 5.23
N ASN A 65 -2.73 1.76 5.68
CA ASN A 65 -2.81 3.02 4.96
C ASN A 65 -3.03 4.20 5.92
N PHE A 66 -2.89 5.41 5.39
CA PHE A 66 -3.02 6.67 6.12
C PHE A 66 -4.30 7.45 5.74
N ASP A 67 -5.39 6.76 5.41
CA ASP A 67 -6.64 7.43 4.99
C ASP A 67 -7.36 8.12 6.15
N ASP A 68 -7.25 7.56 7.36
CA ASP A 68 -7.82 8.07 8.60
C ASP A 68 -6.85 7.85 9.77
N VAL A 69 -7.06 8.58 10.87
CA VAL A 69 -6.13 8.59 12.01
C VAL A 69 -6.04 7.22 12.69
N ALA A 70 -7.15 6.46 12.74
CA ALA A 70 -7.14 5.14 13.36
C ALA A 70 -6.28 4.15 12.57
N LYS A 71 -6.40 4.13 11.24
CA LYS A 71 -5.56 3.30 10.36
C LYS A 71 -4.10 3.75 10.32
N ALA A 72 -3.85 5.06 10.39
CA ALA A 72 -2.50 5.59 10.52
C ALA A 72 -1.83 5.11 11.81
N MET A 73 -2.56 5.10 12.93
CA MET A 73 -2.05 4.57 14.20
C MET A 73 -1.75 3.06 14.13
N LEU A 74 -2.59 2.27 13.46
CA LEU A 74 -2.34 0.84 13.23
C LEU A 74 -1.10 0.62 12.34
N THR A 75 -0.94 1.44 11.30
CA THR A 75 0.22 1.39 10.40
C THR A 75 1.51 1.79 11.11
N LEU A 76 1.46 2.81 11.97
CA LEU A 76 2.61 3.19 12.80
C LEU A 76 2.94 2.14 13.85
N PHE A 77 1.94 1.41 14.35
CA PHE A 77 2.17 0.30 15.26
C PHE A 77 2.99 -0.82 14.58
N THR A 78 2.65 -1.24 13.36
CA THR A 78 3.41 -2.27 12.63
C THR A 78 4.84 -1.81 12.29
N VAL A 79 5.02 -0.53 11.96
CA VAL A 79 6.36 0.04 11.76
C VAL A 79 7.17 0.03 13.07
N SER A 80 6.53 0.35 14.20
CA SER A 80 7.19 0.35 15.51
C SER A 80 7.61 -1.02 16.01
N THR A 81 6.94 -2.10 15.55
CA THR A 81 7.32 -3.48 15.81
C THR A 81 8.34 -4.03 14.81
N PHE A 82 8.75 -3.22 13.83
CA PHE A 82 9.62 -3.60 12.70
C PHE A 82 9.05 -4.73 11.82
N GLU A 83 7.74 -4.90 11.79
CA GLU A 83 7.07 -5.90 10.95
C GLU A 83 6.51 -5.25 9.68
N GLY A 84 6.96 -5.72 8.52
CA GLY A 84 6.42 -5.26 7.23
C GLY A 84 6.75 -3.80 6.87
N TRP A 85 7.63 -3.14 7.64
CA TRP A 85 8.03 -1.75 7.40
C TRP A 85 8.70 -1.51 6.04
N PRO A 86 9.49 -2.45 5.44
CA PRO A 86 10.08 -2.21 4.12
C PRO A 86 9.00 -2.12 3.03
N GLN A 87 7.97 -2.96 3.09
CA GLN A 87 6.85 -2.92 2.15
C GLN A 87 6.10 -1.59 2.26
N LEU A 88 5.81 -1.14 3.48
CA LEU A 88 5.19 0.16 3.72
C LEU A 88 6.04 1.33 3.21
N LEU A 89 7.37 1.25 3.38
CA LEU A 89 8.29 2.27 2.87
C LEU A 89 8.25 2.36 1.34
N TYR A 90 8.30 1.22 0.63
CA TYR A 90 8.24 1.21 -0.83
C TYR A 90 6.91 1.81 -1.35
N VAL A 91 5.79 1.42 -0.74
CA VAL A 91 4.48 2.01 -1.08
C VAL A 91 4.46 3.52 -0.84
N ALA A 92 5.05 4.00 0.27
CA ALA A 92 5.13 5.42 0.56
C ALA A 92 6.02 6.19 -0.44
N ILE A 93 7.11 5.58 -0.92
CA ILE A 93 8.00 6.19 -1.94
C ILE A 93 7.28 6.30 -3.29
N ASP A 94 6.53 5.27 -3.67
CA ASP A 94 5.80 5.24 -4.93
C ASP A 94 4.50 6.07 -4.88
N SER A 95 4.07 6.48 -3.68
CA SER A 95 2.91 7.33 -3.47
C SER A 95 3.17 8.77 -3.97
N ARG A 96 2.81 9.04 -5.23
CA ARG A 96 2.86 10.38 -5.83
C ARG A 96 1.55 11.13 -5.60
#